data_AF-A0A924VNX9-F1
#
_entry.id   AF-A0A924VNX9-F1
#
_cell.length_a   1.000
_cell.length_b   1.000
_cell.length_c   1.000
_cell.angle_alpha   90.00
_cell.angle_beta   90.00
_cell.angle_gamma   90.00
#
_symmetry.space_group_name_H-M   'P 1'
#
loop_
_entity.id
_entity.type
_entity.pdbx_description
1 polymer ?
#
loop_
_entity_poly.entity_id
_entity_poly.type
_entity_poly.pdbx_seq_one_letter_code
_entity_poly.pdbx_strand_id
1 'polypeptide(L)'
;YAGYTPLVKALIEQANDFGGAVYLINGDSHVFNEDHPLASGSPWLAFYGQSTAATNLTRLTVDGSSNAQDWLKATESPLGSATPLVFERVPFTHPAS
;
A
#
# COMPACT_ATOMS: atom_id res chain seq x y z
N TYR A 1 13.60 16.37 -0.62
CA TYR A 1 13.36 14.95 -0.92
C TYR A 1 14.06 13.98 0.03
N ALA A 2 15.29 14.26 0.51
CA ALA A 2 15.98 13.42 1.50
C ALA A 2 15.29 13.28 2.88
N GLY A 3 14.28 14.12 3.18
CA GLY A 3 13.57 14.08 4.47
C GLY A 3 12.80 12.78 4.73
N TYR A 4 12.36 12.09 3.68
CA TYR A 4 11.65 10.81 3.81
C TYR A 4 12.56 9.59 3.72
N THR A 5 13.85 9.75 3.40
CA THR A 5 14.80 8.63 3.32
C THR A 5 14.82 7.78 4.60
N PRO A 6 14.85 8.34 5.82
CA PRO A 6 14.80 7.54 7.04
C PRO A 6 13.50 6.74 7.18
N LEU A 7 12.37 7.32 6.79
CA LEU A 7 11.06 6.66 6.83
C LEU A 7 11.00 5.49 5.84
N VAL A 8 11.45 5.71 4.60
CA VAL A 8 11.46 4.66 3.56
C VAL A 8 12.39 3.53 3.95
N LYS A 9 13.56 3.84 4.50
CA LYS A 9 14.49 2.83 5.04
C LYS A 9 13.82 2.00 6.14
N ALA A 10 13.22 2.66 7.14
CA ALA A 10 12.55 1.97 8.24
C ALA A 10 11.39 1.10 7.75
N LEU A 11 10.62 1.57 6.76
CA LEU A 11 9.52 0.79 6.18
C LEU A 11 10.03 -0.49 5.51
N ILE A 12 11.15 -0.44 4.79
CA ILE A 12 11.76 -1.62 4.16
C ILE A 12 12.24 -2.61 5.22
N GLU A 13 13.00 -2.12 6.20
CA GLU A 13 13.58 -2.95 7.27
C GLU A 13 12.47 -3.64 8.08
N GLN A 14 11.50 -2.86 8.56
CA GLN A 14 10.42 -3.40 9.39
C GLN A 14 9.46 -4.31 8.61
N ALA A 15 9.22 -4.02 7.32
CA ALA A 15 8.43 -4.92 6.50
C ALA A 15 9.13 -6.28 6.36
N ASN A 16 10.42 -6.30 6.00
CA ASN A 16 11.18 -7.53 5.84
C ASN A 16 11.31 -8.32 7.17
N ASP A 17 11.45 -7.64 8.31
CA ASP A 17 11.55 -8.27 9.62
C ASP A 17 10.24 -8.91 10.10
N PHE A 18 9.08 -8.41 9.67
CA PHE A 18 7.77 -8.90 10.12
C PHE A 18 7.46 -10.34 9.67
N GLY A 19 8.00 -10.78 8.53
CA GLY A 19 7.85 -12.16 8.03
C GLY A 19 6.46 -12.53 7.48
N GLY A 20 5.52 -11.57 7.40
CA GLY A 20 4.17 -11.76 6.83
C GLY A 20 3.79 -10.63 5.86
N ALA A 21 2.60 -10.66 5.28
CA ALA A 21 2.15 -9.60 4.36
C ALA A 21 2.02 -8.24 5.09
N VAL A 22 2.50 -7.16 4.44
CA VAL A 22 2.42 -5.78 4.95
C VAL A 22 1.67 -4.91 3.94
N TYR A 23 0.72 -4.12 4.42
CA TYR A 23 -0.11 -3.25 3.58
C TYR A 23 0.08 -1.78 3.98
N LEU A 24 0.51 -0.94 3.03
CA LEU A 24 0.53 0.52 3.16
C LEU A 24 -0.72 1.10 2.50
N ILE A 25 -1.68 1.57 3.30
CA ILE A 25 -2.93 2.13 2.80
C ILE A 25 -2.84 3.65 2.83
N ASN A 26 -2.87 4.27 1.65
CA ASN A 26 -2.84 5.71 1.47
C ASN A 26 -4.23 6.18 1.00
N GLY A 27 -4.94 6.96 1.82
CA GLY A 27 -6.13 7.70 1.38
C GLY A 27 -5.79 9.16 1.12
N ASP A 28 -6.38 9.76 0.08
CA ASP A 28 -6.37 11.20 -0.29
C ASP A 28 -6.86 11.34 -1.76
N SER A 29 -6.76 12.54 -2.34
CA SER A 29 -6.95 13.04 -3.71
C SER A 29 -6.30 12.28 -4.88
N HIS A 30 -5.97 10.99 -4.73
CA HIS A 30 -5.30 10.19 -5.76
C HIS A 30 -6.26 9.21 -6.44
N VAL A 31 -5.88 8.69 -7.61
CA VAL A 31 -6.59 7.60 -8.30
C VAL A 31 -6.27 6.29 -7.60
N PHE A 32 -7.24 5.37 -7.55
CA PHE A 32 -7.00 4.04 -7.00
C PHE A 32 -5.79 3.37 -7.67
N ASN A 33 -4.91 2.78 -6.86
CA ASN A 33 -3.76 2.02 -7.34
C ASN A 33 -3.38 0.93 -6.34
N GLU A 34 -2.98 -0.23 -6.85
CA GLU A 34 -2.41 -1.33 -6.07
C GLU A 34 -1.04 -1.68 -6.66
N ASP A 35 0.04 -1.49 -5.90
CA ASP A 35 1.39 -1.69 -6.39
C ASP A 35 2.41 -2.09 -5.31
N HIS A 36 3.66 -2.32 -5.75
CA HIS A 36 4.79 -2.65 -4.88
C HIS A 36 5.89 -1.59 -5.00
N PRO A 37 5.71 -0.41 -4.39
CA PRO A 37 6.54 0.76 -4.66
C PRO A 37 7.98 0.61 -4.17
N LEU A 38 8.27 -0.38 -3.32
CA LEU A 38 9.59 -0.64 -2.76
C LEU A 38 10.11 -2.05 -3.10
N ALA A 39 9.52 -2.73 -4.08
CA ALA A 39 10.02 -3.99 -4.60
C ALA A 39 11.30 -3.82 -5.43
N SER A 40 12.00 -4.93 -5.67
CA SER A 40 13.21 -4.95 -6.50
C SER A 40 12.96 -4.36 -7.89
N GLY A 41 13.88 -3.51 -8.35
CA GLY A 41 13.74 -2.78 -9.62
C GLY A 41 12.86 -1.53 -9.56
N SER A 42 12.24 -1.22 -8.42
CA SER A 42 11.48 0.01 -8.26
C SER A 42 12.38 1.25 -8.39
N PRO A 43 12.01 2.26 -9.19
CA PRO A 43 12.76 3.51 -9.29
C PRO A 43 12.83 4.27 -7.95
N TRP A 44 11.89 4.01 -7.04
CA TRP A 44 11.87 4.65 -5.72
C TRP A 44 13.03 4.21 -4.82
N LEU A 45 13.56 3.01 -5.01
CA LEU A 45 14.74 2.56 -4.28
C LEU A 45 15.94 3.45 -4.62
N ALA A 46 16.20 3.68 -5.90
CA ALA A 46 17.26 4.57 -6.35
C ALA A 46 17.01 6.02 -5.90
N PHE A 47 15.76 6.49 -6.02
CA PHE A 47 15.38 7.84 -5.61
C PHE A 47 15.65 8.11 -4.12
N TYR A 48 15.36 7.15 -3.25
CA TYR A 48 15.58 7.26 -1.80
C TYR A 48 16.94 6.71 -1.34
N GLY A 49 17.81 6.29 -2.25
CA GLY A 49 19.14 5.77 -1.93
C GLY A 49 19.13 4.43 -1.18
N GLN A 50 18.11 3.60 -1.41
CA GLN A 50 17.96 2.30 -0.78
C GLN A 50 18.55 1.20 -1.67
N SER A 51 19.42 0.37 -1.09
CA SER A 51 20.01 -0.80 -1.75
C SER A 51 19.22 -2.09 -1.52
N THR A 52 18.30 -2.08 -0.55
CA THR A 52 17.47 -3.23 -0.18
C THR A 52 16.02 -2.95 -0.57
N ALA A 53 15.32 -3.95 -1.06
CA ALA A 53 13.90 -3.89 -1.40
C ALA A 53 13.03 -4.44 -0.26
N ALA A 54 11.79 -3.97 -0.18
CA ALA A 54 10.75 -4.62 0.60
C ALA A 54 10.23 -5.83 -0.19
N THR A 55 10.12 -6.99 0.46
CA THR A 55 9.74 -8.25 -0.20
C THR A 55 8.26 -8.61 -0.06
N ASN A 56 7.58 -7.98 0.89
CA ASN A 56 6.23 -8.33 1.35
C ASN A 56 5.33 -7.09 1.54
N LEU A 57 5.71 -5.93 0.98
CA LEU A 57 4.95 -4.70 1.06
C LEU A 57 4.08 -4.51 -0.20
N THR A 58 2.78 -4.41 0.01
CA THR A 58 1.82 -3.93 -0.99
C THR A 58 1.32 -2.55 -0.58
N ARG A 59 1.24 -1.61 -1.51
CA ARG A 59 0.60 -0.32 -1.29
C ARG A 59 -0.75 -0.30 -1.99
N LEU A 60 -1.75 0.19 -1.26
CA LEU A 60 -3.08 0.49 -1.76
C LEU A 60 -3.30 1.99 -1.64
N THR A 61 -3.50 2.66 -2.77
CA THR A 61 -3.98 4.05 -2.82
C THR A 61 -5.49 4.01 -3.03
N VAL A 62 -6.25 4.59 -2.11
CA VAL A 62 -7.72 4.69 -2.21
C VAL A 62 -8.09 5.90 -3.06
N ASP A 63 -9.16 5.78 -3.85
CA ASP A 63 -9.59 6.86 -4.73
C ASP A 63 -10.23 8.03 -3.95
N GLY A 64 -9.57 9.18 -3.95
CA GLY A 64 -10.17 10.46 -3.59
C GLY A 64 -10.16 11.46 -4.75
N SER A 65 -9.37 11.22 -5.80
CA SER A 65 -9.23 12.12 -6.96
C SER A 65 -10.50 12.22 -7.80
N SER A 66 -11.31 11.16 -7.83
CA SER A 66 -12.56 11.09 -8.61
C SER A 66 -13.78 11.62 -7.84
N ASN A 67 -13.55 12.49 -6.84
CA ASN A 67 -14.54 12.93 -5.86
C ASN A 67 -15.06 11.80 -4.96
N ALA A 68 -14.22 10.76 -4.74
CA ALA A 68 -14.53 9.53 -4.01
C ALA A 68 -15.87 8.90 -4.47
N GLN A 69 -15.82 7.94 -5.39
CA GLN A 69 -17.02 7.23 -5.87
C GLN A 69 -17.21 5.85 -5.21
N ASP A 70 -16.20 5.41 -4.46
CA ASP A 70 -16.16 4.10 -3.83
C ASP A 70 -15.43 4.15 -2.48
N TRP A 71 -15.59 3.08 -1.72
CA TRP A 71 -14.83 2.80 -0.51
C TRP A 71 -14.08 1.48 -0.66
N LEU A 72 -12.94 1.36 0.03
CA LEU A 72 -12.15 0.15 0.04
C LEU A 72 -12.66 -0.80 1.13
N LYS A 73 -13.19 -1.95 0.73
CA LYS A 73 -13.54 -3.05 1.62
C LYS A 73 -12.34 -3.95 1.82
N ALA A 74 -11.93 -4.13 3.08
CA ALA A 74 -10.94 -5.14 3.46
C ALA A 74 -11.67 -6.34 4.11
N THR A 75 -11.40 -7.55 3.61
CA THR A 75 -11.96 -8.80 4.13
C THR A 75 -10.83 -9.70 4.58
N GLU A 76 -10.93 -10.26 5.79
CA GLU A 76 -9.97 -11.24 6.28
C GLU A 76 -10.06 -12.56 5.51
N SER A 77 -8.91 -13.13 5.20
CA SER A 77 -8.81 -14.49 4.66
C SER A 77 -8.79 -15.52 5.79
N PRO A 78 -9.08 -16.80 5.48
CA PRO A 78 -8.91 -17.88 6.44
C PRO A 78 -7.50 -17.90 7.06
N LEU A 79 -7.44 -18.34 8.32
CA LEU A 79 -6.18 -18.46 9.07
C LEU A 79 -5.16 -19.30 8.29
N GLY A 80 -3.94 -18.77 8.16
CA GLY A 80 -2.85 -19.42 7.41
C GLY A 80 -2.78 -19.07 5.92
N SER A 81 -3.68 -18.20 5.42
CA SER A 81 -3.56 -17.67 4.06
C SER A 81 -2.28 -16.83 3.89
N ALA A 82 -1.60 -16.99 2.74
CA ALA A 82 -0.48 -16.13 2.36
C ALA A 82 -0.89 -14.67 2.15
N THR A 83 -2.17 -14.43 1.82
CA THR A 83 -2.79 -13.11 1.72
C THR A 83 -3.85 -12.96 2.81
N PRO A 84 -3.52 -12.37 3.97
CA PRO A 84 -4.43 -12.30 5.10
C PRO A 84 -5.60 -11.33 4.89
N LEU A 85 -5.48 -10.40 3.94
CA LEU A 85 -6.53 -9.48 3.54
C LEU A 85 -6.79 -9.55 2.04
N VAL A 86 -8.06 -9.49 1.66
CA VAL A 86 -8.55 -9.27 0.30
C VAL A 86 -9.21 -7.90 0.25
N PHE A 87 -8.87 -7.12 -0.78
CA PHE A 87 -9.38 -5.77 -0.96
C PHE A 87 -10.32 -5.68 -2.17
N GLU A 88 -11.42 -4.96 -2.00
CA GLU A 88 -12.43 -4.73 -3.03
C GLU A 88 -12.84 -3.26 -3.02
N ARG A 89 -12.97 -2.65 -4.20
CA ARG A 89 -13.58 -1.32 -4.35
C ARG A 89 -15.10 -1.47 -4.43
N VAL A 90 -15.81 -0.85 -3.49
CA VAL A 90 -17.27 -0.93 -3.42
C VAL A 90 -17.85 0.46 -3.73
N PRO A 91 -18.63 0.60 -4.83
CA PRO A 91 -19.28 1.86 -5.16
C PRO A 91 -20.21 2.36 -4.06
N PHE A 92 -20.36 3.68 -3.93
CA PHE A 92 -21.38 4.24 -3.07
C PHE A 92 -22.78 3.94 -3.61
N THR A 93 -23.62 3.29 -2.80
CA THR A 93 -25.00 2.94 -3.16
C THR A 93 -26.02 4.00 -2.77
N HIS A 94 -25.61 5.02 -2.03
CA HIS A 94 -26.39 6.21 -1.71
C HIS A 94 -25.50 7.46 -1.81
N PRO A 95 -25.98 8.59 -2.36
CA PRO A 95 -25.26 9.85 -2.22
C PRO A 95 -25.10 10.18 -0.74
N ALA A 96 -23.94 10.72 -0.36
CA ALA A 96 -23.75 11.27 0.98
C ALA A 96 -24.89 12.25 1.27
N SER A 97 -25.61 12.00 2.37
CA SER A 97 -26.76 12.81 2.81
C SER A 97 -26.34 14.22 3.19
#